data_AF-A0A6P0L698-F1
#
_entry.id   AF-A0A6P0L698-F1
#
_cell.length_a   1.000
_cell.length_b   1.000
_cell.length_c   1.000
_cell.angle_alpha   90.00
_cell.angle_beta   90.00
_cell.angle_gamma   90.00
#
_symmetry.space_group_name_H-M   'P 1'
#
loop_
_entity.id
_entity.type
_entity.pdbx_description
1 polymer ?
#
loop_
_entity_poly.entity_id
_entity_poly.type
_entity_poly.pdbx_seq_one_letter_code
_entity_poly.pdbx_strand_id
1 'polypeptide(L)' 'MAIAASTSLAATAGAQTLIFCSEGSPENFSPALSTAGTTFTASSTPIYNRLAQFDRGTTQVIPGLAESWEVSDDGLSY' A
#
# COMPACT_ATOMS: atom_id res chain seq x y z
N MET A 1 51.19 -20.09 9.66
CA MET A 1 50.35 -19.12 8.94
C MET A 1 49.02 -19.78 8.64
N ALA A 2 47.96 -19.41 9.36
CA ALA A 2 46.60 -19.86 9.05
C ALA A 2 45.68 -18.67 9.29
N ILE A 3 45.35 -17.96 8.22
CA ILE A 3 44.37 -16.87 8.23
C ILE A 3 43.00 -17.54 8.15
N ALA A 4 42.27 -17.57 9.26
CA ALA A 4 40.88 -17.98 9.26
C ALA A 4 40.04 -16.85 8.64
N ALA A 5 39.63 -17.02 7.39
CA ALA A 5 38.72 -16.10 6.72
C ALA A 5 37.33 -16.23 7.34
N SER A 6 36.92 -15.22 8.11
CA SER A 6 35.55 -15.08 8.60
C SER A 6 34.64 -14.76 7.42
N THR A 7 34.02 -15.77 6.82
CA THR A 7 32.96 -15.56 5.83
C THR A 7 31.73 -15.02 6.53
N SER A 8 31.47 -13.72 6.36
CA SER A 8 30.21 -13.08 6.76
C SER A 8 29.07 -13.74 5.97
N LEU A 9 28.15 -14.40 6.67
CA LEU A 9 26.90 -14.86 6.07
C LEU A 9 26.07 -13.63 5.71
N ALA A 10 26.11 -13.22 4.44
CA ALA A 10 25.17 -12.23 3.92
C ALA A 10 23.78 -12.87 3.98
N ALA A 11 22.97 -12.49 4.98
CA ALA A 11 21.57 -12.86 5.01
C ALA A 11 20.91 -12.30 3.76
N THR A 12 20.48 -13.18 2.86
CA THR A 12 19.64 -12.79 1.74
C THR A 12 18.33 -12.28 2.32
N ALA A 13 18.02 -10.99 2.11
CA ALA A 13 16.72 -10.44 2.45
C ALA A 13 15.67 -11.07 1.51
N GLY A 14 15.23 -12.28 1.83
CA GLY A 14 14.16 -12.98 1.12
C GLY A 14 12.80 -12.41 1.51
N ALA A 15 11.84 -12.44 0.57
CA ALA A 15 10.47 -12.01 0.81
C ALA A 15 9.90 -12.67 2.09
N GLN A 16 9.51 -11.84 3.05
CA GLN A 16 8.92 -12.28 4.31
C GLN A 16 7.40 -12.34 4.17
N THR A 17 6.78 -13.41 4.67
CA THR A 17 5.32 -13.50 4.73
C THR A 17 4.80 -12.60 5.86
N LEU A 18 3.99 -11.60 5.52
CA LEU A 18 3.21 -10.85 6.51
C LEU A 18 1.91 -11.61 6.80
N ILE A 19 1.75 -12.08 8.04
CA ILE A 19 0.49 -12.65 8.54
C ILE A 19 -0.22 -11.58 9.36
N PHE A 20 -1.43 -11.20 8.94
CA PHE A 20 -2.24 -10.17 9.59
C PHE A 20 -3.60 -10.76 10.00
N CYS A 21 -3.98 -10.57 11.27
CA CYS A 21 -5.31 -10.91 11.78
C CYS A 21 -6.25 -9.72 11.58
N SER A 22 -7.12 -9.79 10.58
CA SER A 22 -8.19 -8.81 10.37
C SER A 22 -9.17 -8.80 11.54
N GLU A 23 -9.76 -7.64 11.84
CA GLU A 23 -10.80 -7.46 12.87
C GLU A 23 -12.05 -8.30 12.58
N GLY A 24 -12.28 -8.64 11.31
CA GLY A 24 -13.34 -9.55 10.87
C GLY A 24 -13.20 -9.93 9.39
N SER A 25 -14.11 -10.77 8.91
CA SER A 25 -14.20 -11.13 7.49
C SER A 25 -14.71 -9.95 6.67
N PRO A 26 -14.21 -9.74 5.44
CA PRO A 26 -14.79 -8.78 4.51
C PRO A 26 -16.13 -9.30 3.98
N GLU A 27 -17.07 -8.41 3.69
CA GLU A 27 -18.36 -8.77 3.09
C GLU A 27 -18.19 -9.19 1.62
N ASN A 28 -17.22 -8.56 0.94
CA ASN A 28 -16.83 -8.79 -0.45
C ASN A 28 -15.44 -8.16 -0.69
N PHE A 29 -14.93 -8.21 -1.92
CA PHE A 29 -13.64 -7.61 -2.27
C PHE A 29 -13.76 -6.35 -3.12
N SER A 30 -14.96 -5.78 -3.31
CA SER A 30 -15.19 -4.59 -4.13
C SER A 30 -15.28 -3.32 -3.26
N PRO A 31 -14.28 -2.41 -3.31
CA PRO A 31 -14.30 -1.16 -2.55
C PRO A 31 -15.53 -0.30 -2.88
N ALA A 32 -15.96 -0.31 -4.14
CA ALA A 32 -17.04 0.55 -4.63
C ALA A 32 -18.43 0.17 -4.07
N LEU A 33 -18.56 -1.03 -3.50
CA LEU A 33 -19.83 -1.59 -3.02
C LEU A 33 -19.91 -1.67 -1.49
N SER A 34 -18.88 -1.23 -0.76
CA SER A 34 -18.82 -1.37 0.70
C SER A 34 -18.41 -0.07 1.37
N THR A 35 -18.83 0.09 2.62
CA THR A 35 -18.40 1.17 3.53
C THR A 35 -17.70 0.60 4.77
N ALA A 36 -17.52 -0.72 4.84
CA ALA A 36 -16.94 -1.41 5.99
C ALA A 36 -15.41 -1.39 5.97
N GLY A 37 -14.81 -1.06 7.12
CA GLY A 37 -13.36 -1.05 7.30
C GLY A 37 -12.69 -2.41 7.06
N THR A 38 -13.37 -3.52 7.36
CA THR A 38 -12.87 -4.89 7.11
C THR A 38 -12.73 -5.19 5.62
N THR A 39 -13.70 -4.77 4.79
CA THR A 39 -13.61 -4.83 3.33
C THR A 39 -12.46 -3.96 2.82
N PHE A 40 -12.33 -2.73 3.33
CA PHE A 40 -11.23 -1.84 2.93
C PHE A 40 -9.84 -2.37 3.30
N THR A 41 -9.74 -3.02 4.45
CA THR A 41 -8.50 -3.68 4.92
C THR A 41 -8.13 -4.87 4.05
N ALA A 42 -9.12 -5.67 3.63
CA ALA A 42 -8.90 -6.85 2.80
C ALA A 42 -8.66 -6.55 1.33
N SER A 43 -9.25 -5.47 0.77
CA SER A 43 -9.20 -5.20 -0.66
C SER A 43 -8.70 -3.80 -1.05
N SER A 44 -9.26 -2.74 -0.46
CA SER A 44 -9.10 -1.38 -1.00
C SER A 44 -7.67 -0.86 -0.99
N THR A 45 -6.89 -1.25 0.01
CA THR A 45 -5.47 -0.88 0.14
C THR A 45 -4.51 -1.92 -0.43
N PRO A 46 -4.70 -3.25 -0.23
CA PRO A 46 -3.75 -4.24 -0.75
C PRO A 46 -3.98 -4.68 -2.21
N ILE A 47 -5.17 -4.50 -2.78
CA ILE A 47 -5.51 -5.03 -4.13
C ILE A 47 -5.67 -3.91 -5.18
N TYR A 48 -6.15 -2.72 -4.78
CA TYR A 48 -6.52 -1.66 -5.71
C TYR A 48 -5.70 -0.38 -5.50
N ASN A 49 -5.43 0.33 -6.61
CA ASN A 49 -4.88 1.67 -6.60
C ASN A 49 -5.97 2.73 -6.88
N ARG A 50 -5.69 3.98 -6.51
CA ARG A 50 -6.52 5.16 -6.78
C ARG A 50 -5.75 6.12 -7.69
N LEU A 51 -6.45 7.10 -8.28
CA LEU A 51 -5.80 8.15 -9.09
C LEU A 51 -4.78 8.93 -8.27
N ALA A 52 -5.16 9.36 -7.07
CA ALA A 52 -4.28 9.93 -6.04
C ALA A 52 -4.37 9.09 -4.75
N GLN A 53 -3.32 9.09 -3.94
CA GLN A 53 -3.20 8.29 -2.72
C GLN A 53 -2.74 9.13 -1.53
N PHE A 54 -2.79 8.58 -0.33
CA PHE A 54 -2.16 9.19 0.84
C PHE A 54 -0.77 8.60 1.07
N ASP A 55 0.20 9.46 1.38
CA ASP A 55 1.49 8.98 1.88
C ASP A 55 1.29 8.24 3.20
N ARG A 56 1.97 7.09 3.34
CA ARG A 56 1.70 6.10 4.37
C ARG A 56 1.88 6.71 5.76
N GLY A 57 0.79 6.72 6.54
CA GLY A 57 0.78 7.24 7.90
C GLY A 57 0.58 8.76 8.00
N THR A 58 0.32 9.43 6.88
CA THR A 58 0.01 10.85 6.83
C THR A 58 -1.34 11.09 6.14
N THR A 59 -1.76 12.35 6.06
CA THR A 59 -2.90 12.81 5.24
C THR A 59 -2.45 13.60 4.01
N GLN A 60 -1.16 13.54 3.65
CA GLN A 60 -0.64 14.20 2.46
C GLN A 60 -1.03 13.41 1.21
N VAL A 61 -1.65 14.09 0.25
CA VAL A 61 -2.02 13.50 -1.04
C VAL A 61 -0.78 13.43 -1.94
N ILE A 62 -0.55 12.26 -2.52
CA ILE A 62 0.55 11.94 -3.45
C ILE A 62 0.02 11.29 -4.73
N PRO A 63 0.79 11.30 -5.83
CA PRO A 63 0.43 10.59 -7.06
C PRO A 63 0.15 9.10 -6.85
N GLY A 64 -0.79 8.59 -7.64
CA GLY A 64 -1.19 7.18 -7.69
C GLY A 64 -1.13 6.67 -9.12
N LEU A 65 -2.27 6.20 -9.64
CA LEU A 65 -2.39 5.89 -11.07
C LEU A 65 -2.29 7.14 -11.96
N ALA A 66 -2.71 8.30 -11.45
CA ALA A 66 -2.45 9.58 -12.08
C ALA A 66 -1.12 10.14 -11.54
N GLU A 67 -0.15 10.31 -12.43
CA GLU A 67 1.18 10.83 -12.06
C GLU A 67 1.15 12.34 -11.78
N SER A 68 0.21 13.06 -12.39
CA SER A 68 -0.06 14.48 -12.17
C SER A 68 -1.54 14.79 -12.47
N TRP A 69 -2.02 15.93 -11.99
CA TRP A 69 -3.32 16.49 -12.32
C TRP A 69 -3.21 18.02 -12.32
N GLU A 70 -4.09 18.66 -13.07
CA GLU A 70 -4.22 20.12 -13.10
C GLU A 70 -5.61 20.48 -12.59
N VAL A 71 -5.74 21.62 -11.92
CA VAL A 71 -7.04 22.10 -11.43
C VAL A 71 -7.29 23.45 -12.06
N SER A 72 -8.47 23.64 -12.65
CA SER A 72 -8.85 24.91 -13.23
C SER A 72 -8.94 26.01 -12.17
N ASP A 73 -8.75 27.27 -12.58
CA ASP A 73 -8.82 28.43 -11.66
C ASP A 73 -10.18 28.54 -10.94
N ASP A 74 -11.26 28.04 -11.56
CA ASP A 74 -12.61 28.01 -10.98
C ASP A 74 -12.92 26.74 -10.17
N GLY A 75 -12.03 25.75 -10.16
CA GLY A 75 -12.16 24.51 -9.41
C GLY A 75 -13.25 23.55 -9.89
N LEU A 76 -13.74 23.70 -11.13
CA LEU A 76 -14.77 22.84 -11.72
C LEU A 76 -14.22 21.75 -12.64
N SER A 77 -12.93 21.78 -12.98
CA SER A 77 -12.24 20.78 -13.80
C SER A 77 -10.94 20.31 -13.13
N TYR A 78 -10.67 19.00 -13.25
CA TYR A 78 -9.58 18.25 -12.61
C TYR A 78 -9.00 17.21 -13.57
#